data_AF-A0A848IWF8-F1
#
_entry.id   AF-A0A848IWF8-F1
#
_cell.length_a   1.000
_cell.length_b   1.000
_cell.length_c   1.000
_cell.angle_alpha   90.00
_cell.angle_beta   90.00
_cell.angle_gamma   90.00
#
_symmetry.space_group_name_H-M   'P 1'
#
loop_
_entity.id
_entity.type
_entity.pdbx_description
1 polymer ?
#
loop_
_entity_poly.entity_id
_entity_poly.type
_entity_poly.pdbx_seq_one_letter_code
_entity_poly.pdbx_strand_id
1 'polypeptide(L)'
;MKQALWIILLFLIIISCNSNSDSENKLYRVNDYANILSETEENDLSQLVRSLEDSIGSQIIILTTNSLEGKTIERYSLEFANNWGIGRKDYDDGILITIAPSDRQVRIEVGYGLELIIGDEIAKSIIDNTMLPEFRNGDFYKGISEGTKEIINLIYDHPELVGEKWTPENNMN
;
A
#
# COMPACT_ATOMS: atom_id res chain seq x y z
N MET A 1 -48.94 -24.49 48.50
CA MET A 1 -49.78 -24.23 47.31
C MET A 1 -49.14 -23.10 46.53
N LYS A 2 -48.74 -23.39 45.29
CA LYS A 2 -48.61 -22.52 44.10
C LYS A 2 -47.94 -21.14 44.23
N GLN A 3 -47.02 -20.89 43.28
CA GLN A 3 -46.49 -19.60 42.80
C GLN A 3 -45.20 -19.10 43.47
N ALA A 4 -44.06 -19.73 43.17
CA ALA A 4 -42.74 -19.05 43.11
C ALA A 4 -41.71 -19.89 42.32
N LEU A 5 -42.15 -20.48 41.21
CA LEU A 5 -41.26 -20.72 40.07
C LEU A 5 -41.51 -19.55 39.11
N TRP A 6 -40.47 -19.10 38.39
CA TRP A 6 -40.45 -17.97 37.43
C TRP A 6 -39.90 -16.63 37.95
N ILE A 7 -38.64 -16.63 38.40
CA ILE A 7 -37.73 -15.49 38.21
C ILE A 7 -36.43 -16.10 37.66
N ILE A 8 -36.40 -16.45 36.37
CA ILE A 8 -35.76 -15.63 35.33
C ILE A 8 -34.27 -15.50 35.69
N LEU A 9 -33.45 -16.55 35.52
CA LEU A 9 -32.74 -16.87 34.29
C LEU A 9 -32.58 -15.67 33.33
N LEU A 10 -31.97 -14.58 33.78
CA LEU A 10 -31.62 -13.46 32.91
C LEU A 10 -30.40 -12.70 33.44
N PHE A 11 -29.26 -13.37 33.53
CA PHE A 11 -27.97 -12.70 33.59
C PHE A 11 -26.88 -13.52 32.89
N LEU A 12 -27.20 -14.03 31.71
CA LEU A 12 -26.18 -14.19 30.67
C LEU A 12 -26.08 -12.84 29.98
N ILE A 13 -25.25 -11.95 30.52
CA ILE A 13 -24.71 -10.85 29.71
C ILE A 13 -23.82 -11.56 28.69
N ILE A 14 -24.40 -11.85 27.53
CA ILE A 14 -23.64 -12.04 26.32
C ILE A 14 -23.00 -10.69 26.07
N ILE A 15 -21.71 -10.57 26.39
CA ILE A 15 -20.86 -9.51 25.89
C ILE A 15 -20.81 -9.74 24.38
N SER A 16 -21.81 -9.22 23.67
CA SER A 16 -21.68 -8.97 22.25
C SER A 16 -20.72 -7.80 22.14
N CYS A 17 -19.43 -8.10 22.15
CA CYS A 17 -18.46 -7.24 21.52
C CYS A 17 -18.82 -7.27 20.04
N ASN A 18 -19.76 -6.41 19.64
CA ASN A 18 -19.84 -5.99 18.26
C ASN A 18 -18.53 -5.23 18.01
N SER A 19 -17.49 -5.97 17.66
CA SER A 19 -16.49 -5.41 16.78
C SER A 19 -17.26 -5.11 15.50
N ASN A 20 -17.73 -3.87 15.39
CA ASN A 20 -17.94 -3.29 14.08
C ASN A 20 -16.57 -3.38 13.43
N SER A 21 -16.33 -4.46 12.70
CA SER A 21 -15.22 -4.52 11.77
C SER A 21 -15.55 -3.43 10.77
N ASP A 22 -14.91 -2.27 10.94
CA ASP A 22 -14.95 -1.16 10.02
C ASP A 22 -14.69 -1.74 8.62
N SER A 23 -15.78 -1.93 7.90
CA SER A 23 -15.84 -2.54 6.57
C SER A 23 -15.99 -1.45 5.51
N GLU A 24 -15.34 -0.31 5.76
CA GLU A 24 -15.13 0.72 4.75
C GLU A 24 -13.65 0.70 4.36
N ASN A 25 -13.38 0.00 3.26
CA ASN A 25 -12.14 0.04 2.49
C ASN A 25 -10.84 -0.26 3.26
N LYS A 26 -10.72 -1.48 3.82
CA LYS A 26 -9.40 -2.04 4.12
C LYS A 26 -8.72 -2.41 2.80
N LEU A 27 -8.09 -1.45 2.14
CA LEU A 27 -7.14 -1.76 1.07
C LEU A 27 -6.06 -2.65 1.71
N TYR A 28 -5.91 -3.87 1.18
CA TYR A 28 -4.78 -4.72 1.54
C TYR A 28 -3.52 -4.02 1.01
N ARG A 29 -2.65 -3.59 1.93
CA ARG A 29 -1.43 -2.81 1.62
C ARG A 29 -0.39 -3.63 0.89
N VAL A 30 -0.40 -4.94 1.09
CA VAL A 30 0.43 -5.91 0.37
C VAL A 30 -0.51 -6.94 -0.27
N ASN A 31 -0.32 -7.16 -1.57
CA ASN A 31 -1.07 -8.14 -2.37
C ASN A 31 -0.06 -9.06 -3.05
N ASP A 32 0.30 -10.17 -2.40
CA ASP A 32 1.32 -11.10 -2.90
C ASP A 32 0.71 -12.23 -3.77
N TYR A 33 0.24 -11.90 -4.99
CA TYR A 33 -0.29 -12.94 -5.89
C TYR A 33 0.80 -13.82 -6.52
N ALA A 34 2.06 -13.42 -6.41
CA ALA A 34 3.20 -14.21 -6.85
C ALA A 34 3.64 -15.27 -5.82
N ASN A 35 3.20 -15.18 -4.56
CA ASN A 35 3.66 -16.01 -3.43
C ASN A 35 5.19 -15.98 -3.29
N ILE A 36 5.78 -14.78 -3.37
CA ILE A 36 7.23 -14.56 -3.24
C ILE A 36 7.62 -14.00 -1.86
N LEU A 37 6.64 -13.72 -1.01
CA LEU A 37 6.80 -13.27 0.36
C LEU A 37 6.25 -14.32 1.32
N SER A 38 6.85 -14.41 2.49
CA SER A 38 6.29 -15.11 3.63
C SER A 38 5.27 -14.23 4.37
N GLU A 39 4.42 -14.85 5.17
CA GLU A 39 3.44 -14.14 5.99
C GLU A 39 4.07 -13.08 6.92
N THR A 40 5.26 -13.36 7.48
CA THR A 40 5.99 -12.39 8.30
C THR A 40 6.43 -11.18 7.46
N GLU A 41 6.96 -11.43 6.27
CA GLU A 41 7.43 -10.38 5.36
C GLU A 41 6.27 -9.50 4.86
N GLU A 42 5.12 -10.10 4.52
CA GLU A 42 3.90 -9.36 4.18
C GLU A 42 3.42 -8.48 5.34
N ASN A 43 3.47 -9.01 6.57
CA ASN A 43 3.07 -8.26 7.77
C ASN A 43 4.03 -7.10 8.08
N ASP A 44 5.34 -7.30 7.91
CA ASP A 44 6.34 -6.27 8.12
C ASP A 44 6.20 -5.13 7.10
N LEU A 45 6.04 -5.48 5.81
CA LEU A 45 5.80 -4.50 4.75
C LEU A 45 4.47 -3.76 4.95
N SER A 46 3.42 -4.48 5.35
CA SER A 46 2.12 -3.88 5.66
C SER A 46 2.20 -2.88 6.80
N GLN A 47 2.97 -3.19 7.86
CA GLN A 47 3.19 -2.27 8.97
C GLN A 47 4.01 -1.05 8.56
N LEU A 48 5.05 -1.25 7.74
CA LEU A 48 5.89 -0.18 7.21
C LEU A 48 5.06 0.87 6.46
N VAL A 49 4.29 0.45 5.45
CA VAL A 49 3.51 1.39 4.63
C VAL A 49 2.29 1.93 5.36
N ARG A 50 1.72 1.17 6.31
CA ARG A 50 0.69 1.70 7.22
C ARG A 50 1.21 2.83 8.08
N SER A 51 2.45 2.74 8.57
CA SER A 51 3.01 3.78 9.42
C SER A 51 3.15 5.11 8.69
N LEU A 52 3.44 5.09 7.38
CA LEU A 52 3.40 6.29 6.54
C LEU A 52 1.98 6.85 6.45
N GLU A 53 1.02 6.00 6.09
CA GLU A 53 -0.38 6.40 5.91
C GLU A 53 -0.98 6.99 7.20
N ASP A 54 -0.73 6.36 8.35
CA ASP A 54 -1.18 6.84 9.66
C ASP A 54 -0.50 8.17 10.06
N SER A 55 0.68 8.48 9.51
CA SER A 55 1.49 9.67 9.84
C SER A 55 1.13 10.88 8.98
N ILE A 56 1.08 10.73 7.65
CA ILE A 56 0.94 11.84 6.69
C ILE A 56 -0.21 11.66 5.67
N GLY A 57 -0.85 10.49 5.68
CA GLY A 57 -2.01 10.16 4.84
C GLY A 57 -1.68 9.59 3.47
N SER A 58 -0.45 9.74 2.96
CA SER A 58 -0.03 9.15 1.68
C SER A 58 -0.07 7.63 1.73
N GLN A 59 -0.46 7.01 0.61
CA GLN A 59 -0.75 5.57 0.55
C GLN A 59 0.25 4.86 -0.35
N ILE A 60 0.88 3.80 0.16
CA ILE A 60 1.71 2.90 -0.65
C ILE A 60 1.08 1.52 -0.65
N ILE A 61 0.86 0.97 -1.84
CA ILE A 61 0.43 -0.41 -2.05
C ILE A 61 1.54 -1.19 -2.74
N ILE A 62 1.80 -2.40 -2.25
CA ILE A 62 2.73 -3.35 -2.84
C ILE A 62 1.91 -4.47 -3.50
N LEU A 63 2.21 -4.72 -4.77
CA LEU A 63 1.57 -5.73 -5.59
C LEU A 63 2.63 -6.63 -6.20
N THR A 64 2.53 -7.93 -5.94
CA THR A 64 3.27 -8.94 -6.71
C THR A 64 2.27 -9.69 -7.58
N THR A 65 2.66 -10.02 -8.81
CA THR A 65 1.80 -10.80 -9.72
C THR A 65 2.60 -11.79 -10.54
N ASN A 66 2.03 -12.97 -10.76
CA ASN A 66 2.63 -13.99 -11.63
C ASN A 66 2.50 -13.68 -13.13
N SER A 67 1.63 -12.73 -13.51
CA SER A 67 1.33 -12.41 -14.90
C SER A 67 0.77 -10.99 -15.05
N LEU A 68 1.16 -10.33 -16.14
CA LEU A 68 0.60 -9.05 -16.57
C LEU A 68 -0.60 -9.20 -17.52
N GLU A 69 -1.12 -10.42 -17.68
CA GLU A 69 -2.30 -10.74 -18.51
C GLU A 69 -2.16 -10.29 -19.98
N GLY A 70 -0.93 -10.32 -20.52
CA GLY A 70 -0.62 -9.88 -21.87
C GLY A 70 -0.59 -8.36 -22.06
N LYS A 71 -0.68 -7.58 -20.98
CA LYS A 71 -0.49 -6.12 -20.98
C LYS A 71 0.98 -5.78 -20.72
N THR A 72 1.37 -4.54 -21.00
CA THR A 72 2.63 -3.99 -20.50
C THR A 72 2.47 -3.68 -18.99
N ILE A 73 3.58 -3.65 -18.24
CA ILE A 73 3.52 -3.36 -16.80
C ILE A 73 2.93 -1.97 -16.52
N GLU A 74 3.20 -0.97 -17.38
CA GLU A 74 2.66 0.38 -17.24
C GLU A 74 1.13 0.37 -17.30
N ARG A 75 0.58 -0.32 -18.31
CA ARG A 75 -0.87 -0.42 -18.44
C ARG A 75 -1.49 -1.22 -17.30
N TYR A 76 -0.85 -2.33 -16.91
CA TYR A 76 -1.34 -3.18 -15.83
C TYR A 76 -1.37 -2.43 -14.50
N SER A 77 -0.25 -1.80 -14.12
CA SER A 77 -0.11 -1.04 -12.88
C SER A 77 -1.07 0.16 -12.83
N LEU A 78 -1.17 0.93 -13.92
CA LEU A 78 -2.08 2.07 -13.97
C LEU A 78 -3.56 1.66 -13.88
N GLU A 79 -3.96 0.59 -14.56
CA GLU A 79 -5.33 0.05 -14.44
C GLU A 79 -5.60 -0.43 -13.00
N PHE A 80 -4.64 -1.12 -12.37
CA PHE A 80 -4.76 -1.56 -10.98
C PHE A 80 -4.92 -0.38 -10.02
N ALA A 81 -4.03 0.62 -10.10
CA ALA A 81 -4.04 1.79 -9.24
C ALA A 81 -5.35 2.58 -9.33
N ASN A 82 -5.84 2.82 -10.56
CA ASN A 82 -7.09 3.51 -10.80
C ASN A 82 -8.31 2.73 -10.29
N ASN A 83 -8.35 1.42 -10.53
CA ASN A 83 -9.47 0.57 -10.07
C ASN A 83 -9.53 0.48 -8.55
N TRP A 84 -8.38 0.49 -7.88
CA TRP A 84 -8.28 0.46 -6.42
C TRP A 84 -8.44 1.83 -5.77
N GLY A 85 -8.36 2.92 -6.55
CA GLY A 85 -8.42 4.28 -6.03
C GLY A 85 -7.30 4.54 -5.03
N ILE A 86 -6.07 4.16 -5.39
CA ILE A 86 -4.88 4.33 -4.54
C ILE A 86 -4.56 5.82 -4.43
N GLY A 87 -4.42 6.33 -3.20
CA GLY A 87 -4.20 7.74 -2.91
C GLY A 87 -5.48 8.42 -2.42
N ARG A 88 -5.32 9.50 -1.65
CA ARG A 88 -6.47 10.25 -1.14
C ARG A 88 -7.08 11.10 -2.25
N LYS A 89 -8.41 11.10 -2.31
CA LYS A 89 -9.17 11.96 -3.23
C LYS A 89 -8.78 13.42 -3.04
N ASP A 90 -8.56 14.13 -4.15
CA ASP A 90 -8.09 15.52 -4.25
C ASP A 90 -6.62 15.72 -3.85
N TYR A 91 -5.90 14.72 -3.34
CA TYR A 91 -4.47 14.81 -3.01
C TYR A 91 -3.61 14.04 -4.00
N ASP A 92 -4.15 12.93 -4.53
CA ASP A 92 -3.46 12.04 -5.49
C ASP A 92 -2.07 11.62 -5.01
N ASP A 93 -1.99 11.27 -3.72
CA ASP A 93 -0.76 10.95 -3.00
C ASP A 93 -0.60 9.43 -2.79
N GLY A 94 -0.95 8.68 -3.83
CA GLY A 94 -0.85 7.23 -3.89
C GLY A 94 0.42 6.76 -4.60
N ILE A 95 0.97 5.63 -4.17
CA ILE A 95 2.05 4.93 -4.85
C ILE A 95 1.68 3.46 -4.98
N LEU A 96 1.88 2.89 -6.17
CA LEU A 96 1.79 1.45 -6.41
C LEU A 96 3.15 0.89 -6.81
N ILE A 97 3.68 -0.04 -6.02
CA ILE A 97 4.88 -0.80 -6.36
C ILE A 97 4.43 -2.15 -6.91
N THR A 98 4.60 -2.36 -8.22
CA THR A 98 4.25 -3.60 -8.91
C THR A 98 5.50 -4.42 -9.22
N ILE A 99 5.52 -5.70 -8.81
CA ILE A 99 6.59 -6.65 -9.07
C ILE A 99 6.01 -7.83 -9.85
N ALA A 100 6.50 -8.05 -11.07
CA ALA A 100 6.15 -9.19 -11.91
C ALA A 100 7.40 -10.06 -12.13
N PRO A 101 7.72 -10.98 -11.20
CA PRO A 101 8.97 -11.74 -11.24
C PRO A 101 9.09 -12.64 -12.48
N SER A 102 7.99 -13.25 -12.93
CA SER A 102 7.93 -14.08 -14.15
C SER A 102 8.30 -13.28 -15.40
N ASP A 103 7.82 -12.04 -15.49
CA ASP A 103 8.11 -11.12 -16.59
C ASP A 103 9.43 -10.35 -16.40
N ARG A 104 10.07 -10.47 -15.23
CA ARG A 104 11.27 -9.73 -14.79
C ARG A 104 11.08 -8.22 -14.89
N GLN A 105 9.88 -7.75 -14.54
CA GLN A 105 9.52 -6.33 -14.57
C GLN A 105 9.15 -5.84 -13.18
N VAL A 106 9.46 -4.57 -12.92
CA VAL A 106 9.08 -3.85 -11.72
C VAL A 106 8.71 -2.42 -12.13
N ARG A 107 7.70 -1.85 -11.47
CA ARG A 107 7.24 -0.49 -11.72
C ARG A 107 6.82 0.15 -10.41
N ILE A 108 7.10 1.44 -10.29
CA ILE A 108 6.54 2.32 -9.27
C ILE A 108 5.64 3.30 -10.02
N GLU A 109 4.34 3.22 -9.79
CA GLU A 109 3.38 4.25 -10.22
C GLU A 109 3.25 5.28 -9.10
N VAL A 110 3.41 6.55 -9.43
CA VAL A 110 3.37 7.65 -8.47
C VAL A 110 2.20 8.55 -8.85
N GLY A 111 1.32 8.84 -7.89
CA GLY A 111 0.24 9.81 -8.08
C GLY A 111 0.79 11.22 -8.20
N TYR A 112 0.07 12.08 -8.92
CA TYR A 112 0.52 13.43 -9.26
C TYR A 112 0.85 14.29 -8.02
N GLY A 113 0.22 14.03 -6.87
CA GLY A 113 0.51 14.71 -5.61
C GLY A 113 1.91 14.46 -5.04
N LEU A 114 2.62 13.45 -5.54
CA LEU A 114 3.95 13.08 -5.09
C LEU A 114 5.02 13.21 -6.20
N GLU A 115 4.65 13.60 -7.42
CA GLU A 115 5.60 13.68 -8.56
C GLU A 115 6.73 14.69 -8.36
N LEU A 116 6.48 15.78 -7.63
CA LEU A 116 7.55 16.75 -7.28
C LEU A 116 8.61 16.15 -6.35
N ILE A 117 8.24 15.12 -5.57
CA ILE A 117 9.13 14.42 -4.64
C ILE A 117 9.76 13.20 -5.33
N ILE A 118 8.94 12.43 -6.06
CA ILE A 118 9.29 11.13 -6.65
C ILE A 118 8.89 11.14 -8.11
N GLY A 119 9.61 11.91 -8.92
CA GLY A 119 9.47 11.87 -10.38
C GLY A 119 10.01 10.57 -10.99
N ASP A 120 9.79 10.42 -12.30
CA ASP A 120 10.20 9.23 -13.08
C ASP A 120 11.66 8.84 -12.88
N GLU A 121 12.58 9.81 -12.85
CA GLU A 121 14.01 9.55 -12.69
C GLU A 121 14.35 8.99 -11.29
N ILE A 122 13.67 9.48 -10.26
CA ILE A 122 13.87 9.04 -8.87
C ILE A 122 13.29 7.62 -8.70
N ALA A 123 12.06 7.40 -9.16
CA ALA A 123 11.43 6.07 -9.14
C ALA A 123 12.30 5.04 -9.89
N LYS A 124 12.83 5.41 -11.06
CA LYS A 124 13.75 4.57 -11.82
C LYS A 124 15.05 4.30 -11.06
N SER A 125 15.62 5.31 -10.40
CA SER A 125 16.83 5.14 -9.58
C SER A 125 16.62 4.14 -8.44
N ILE A 126 15.51 4.25 -7.71
CA ILE A 126 15.16 3.33 -6.61
C ILE A 126 15.06 1.89 -7.15
N ILE A 127 14.39 1.70 -8.28
CA ILE A 127 14.30 0.40 -8.94
C ILE A 127 15.69 -0.14 -9.29
N ASP A 128 16.48 0.63 -10.02
CA ASP A 128 17.73 0.15 -10.62
C ASP A 128 18.83 -0.08 -9.57
N ASN A 129 18.91 0.80 -8.57
CA ASN A 129 20.01 0.85 -7.62
C ASN A 129 19.70 0.16 -6.30
N THR A 130 18.42 0.08 -5.90
CA THR A 130 18.01 -0.47 -4.60
C THR A 130 17.29 -1.80 -4.75
N MET A 131 16.26 -1.88 -5.62
CA MET A 131 15.40 -3.07 -5.72
C MET A 131 16.05 -4.20 -6.56
N LEU A 132 16.44 -3.89 -7.80
CA LEU A 132 16.93 -4.89 -8.75
C LEU A 132 18.19 -5.65 -8.29
N PRO A 133 19.17 -5.05 -7.59
CA PRO A 133 20.31 -5.80 -7.08
C PRO A 133 19.91 -6.93 -6.11
N GLU A 134 18.96 -6.67 -5.22
CA GLU A 134 18.48 -7.68 -4.26
C GLU A 134 17.64 -8.76 -4.96
N PHE A 135 16.81 -8.38 -5.94
CA PHE A 135 16.05 -9.34 -6.74
C PHE A 135 16.95 -10.31 -7.52
N ARG A 136 18.11 -9.83 -8.01
CA ARG A 136 19.11 -10.69 -8.66
C ARG A 136 19.74 -11.69 -7.70
N ASN A 137 19.79 -11.38 -6.41
CA ASN A 137 20.24 -12.29 -5.35
C ASN A 137 19.14 -13.24 -4.87
N GLY A 138 17.90 -13.10 -5.38
CA GLY A 138 16.73 -13.87 -4.95
C GLY A 138 16.06 -13.35 -3.68
N ASP A 139 16.49 -12.19 -3.17
CA ASP A 139 15.95 -11.57 -1.96
C ASP A 139 14.90 -10.50 -2.32
N PHE A 140 13.70 -10.96 -2.67
CA PHE A 140 12.60 -10.07 -3.05
C PHE A 140 12.12 -9.21 -1.89
N TYR A 141 12.01 -9.78 -0.69
CA TYR A 141 11.60 -9.02 0.49
C TYR A 141 12.54 -7.85 0.75
N LYS A 142 13.86 -8.09 0.76
CA LYS A 142 14.83 -7.01 1.01
C LYS A 142 14.75 -5.92 -0.05
N GLY A 143 14.69 -6.29 -1.33
CA GLY A 143 14.56 -5.30 -2.41
C GLY A 143 13.29 -4.46 -2.29
N ILE A 144 12.14 -5.08 -1.97
CA ILE A 144 10.87 -4.36 -1.77
C ILE A 144 10.94 -3.48 -0.51
N SER A 145 11.43 -4.01 0.60
CA SER A 145 11.52 -3.31 1.89
C SER A 145 12.43 -2.09 1.81
N GLU A 146 13.63 -2.23 1.26
CA GLU A 146 14.59 -1.12 1.13
C GLU A 146 14.11 -0.06 0.13
N GLY A 147 13.58 -0.46 -1.03
CA GLY A 147 13.00 0.48 -1.99
C GLY A 147 11.80 1.25 -1.39
N THR A 148 10.95 0.57 -0.63
CA THR A 148 9.81 1.19 0.06
C THR A 148 10.27 2.17 1.15
N LYS A 149 11.33 1.83 1.91
CA LYS A 149 11.91 2.75 2.91
C LYS A 149 12.51 3.99 2.24
N GLU A 150 13.17 3.84 1.10
CA GLU A 150 13.72 4.98 0.36
C GLU A 150 12.62 5.94 -0.11
N ILE A 151 11.52 5.40 -0.66
CA ILE A 151 10.30 6.16 -0.97
C ILE A 151 9.78 6.90 0.27
N ILE A 152 9.59 6.19 1.38
CA ILE A 152 9.08 6.76 2.64
C ILE A 152 9.98 7.90 3.14
N ASN A 153 11.30 7.72 3.10
CA ASN A 153 12.25 8.74 3.52
C ASN A 153 12.17 9.99 2.64
N LEU A 154 12.09 9.82 1.32
CA LEU A 154 11.93 10.96 0.39
C LEU A 154 10.67 11.77 0.70
N ILE A 155 9.57 11.11 1.04
CA ILE A 155 8.33 11.77 1.42
C ILE A 155 8.49 12.50 2.77
N TYR A 156 9.13 11.88 3.75
CA TYR A 156 9.39 12.52 5.05
C TYR A 156 10.37 13.68 5.00
N ASP A 157 11.29 13.69 4.02
CA ASP A 157 12.25 14.77 3.83
C ASP A 157 11.62 16.01 3.17
N HIS A 158 10.41 15.90 2.62
CA HIS A 158 9.67 17.00 1.95
C HIS A 158 8.24 17.16 2.50
N PRO A 159 8.04 17.31 3.82
CA PRO A 159 6.70 17.36 4.41
C PRO A 159 5.86 18.55 3.92
N GLU A 160 6.49 19.61 3.41
CA GLU A 160 5.84 20.78 2.81
C GLU A 160 5.19 20.50 1.45
N LEU A 161 5.59 19.44 0.77
CA LEU A 161 5.04 19.02 -0.52
C LEU A 161 3.93 17.96 -0.37
N VAL A 162 3.60 17.57 0.86
CA VAL A 162 2.62 16.52 1.17
C VAL A 162 1.43 17.11 1.92
N GLY A 163 0.23 16.59 1.65
CA GLY A 163 -0.98 16.96 2.40
C GLY A 163 -1.61 18.29 1.98
N GLU A 164 -1.18 18.87 0.86
CA GLU A 164 -1.95 19.86 0.13
C GLU A 164 -2.82 19.19 -0.93
N LYS A 165 -3.97 19.80 -1.24
CA LYS A 165 -4.79 19.32 -2.35
C LYS A 165 -4.01 19.49 -3.65
N TRP A 166 -3.98 18.44 -4.45
CA TRP A 166 -3.43 18.47 -5.78
C TRP A 166 -4.23 19.44 -6.66
N THR A 167 -3.53 20.39 -7.28
CA THR A 167 -4.05 21.15 -8.41
C THR A 167 -3.00 21.19 -9.51
N PRO A 168 -3.37 21.47 -10.78
CA PRO A 168 -2.37 21.67 -11.82
C PRO A 168 -1.42 22.83 -11.49
N GLU A 169 -1.90 23.89 -10.84
CA GLU A 169 -1.13 25.12 -10.59
C GLU A 169 -0.04 24.97 -9.52
N ASN A 170 -0.23 24.14 -8.48
CA ASN A 170 0.79 23.95 -7.44
C ASN A 170 1.90 22.96 -7.84
N ASN A 171 1.74 22.25 -8.97
CA ASN A 171 2.70 21.25 -9.47
C ASN A 171 3.51 21.70 -10.71
N MET A 172 3.45 22.97 -11.09
CA MET A 172 4.13 23.53 -12.28
C MET A 172 5.32 24.46 -11.96
N ASN A 173 5.83 24.47 -10.73
CA ASN A 173 6.96 25.34 -10.32
C ASN A 173 8.28 24.60 -10.20
#